data_AF-A0A2E9GVE2-F1
#
_entry.id   AF-A0A2E9GVE2-F1
#
_cell.length_a   1.000
_cell.length_b   1.000
_cell.length_c   1.000
_cell.angle_alpha   90.00
_cell.angle_beta   90.00
_cell.angle_gamma   90.00
#
_symmetry.space_group_name_H-M   'P 1'
#
loop_
_entity.id
_entity.type
_entity.pdbx_description
1 polymer ?
#
loop_
_entity_poly.entity_id
_entity_poly.type
_entity_poly.pdbx_seq_one_letter_code
_entity_poly.pdbx_strand_id
1 'polypeptide(L)'
;MLAVGLALVWLGLPRLLGATARQPARAVLWALRDGKPLTDADLARGEAALERSRRWSGTPAYALSDLALLKLLRLEQGEEDGRAARYLAGALEAQEAGLAQAPAGGNGWARLAYARYRRSGLSEATRDALELSLLSGGLDLTLLSFRLELILREWDALGPEFHEAARGEIHQMTRHGRPGYDALVEIYLASPRAGVIDAALADSPAQQAQFSRRLEHRIGSP
;
A
#
# COMPACT_ATOMS: atom_id res chain seq x y z
N MET A 1 0.49 47.98 -3.01
CA MET A 1 -0.52 46.92 -3.23
C MET A 1 -0.23 46.05 -4.45
N LEU A 2 0.08 46.60 -5.64
CA LEU A 2 0.36 45.80 -6.86
C LEU A 2 1.51 44.77 -6.72
N ALA A 3 2.61 45.14 -6.06
CA ALA A 3 3.75 44.24 -5.87
C ALA A 3 3.39 42.99 -5.03
N VAL A 4 2.57 43.17 -3.99
CA VAL A 4 2.09 42.07 -3.15
C VAL A 4 1.17 41.15 -3.96
N GLY A 5 0.27 41.72 -4.77
CA GLY A 5 -0.58 40.94 -5.66
C GLY A 5 0.20 40.10 -6.66
N LEU A 6 1.23 40.68 -7.29
CA LEU A 6 2.08 39.95 -8.25
C LEU A 6 2.87 38.83 -7.57
N ALA A 7 3.40 39.06 -6.37
CA ALA A 7 4.10 38.04 -5.59
C ALA A 7 3.18 36.86 -5.22
N LEU A 8 1.92 37.12 -4.84
CA LEU A 8 0.95 36.07 -4.55
C LEU A 8 0.60 35.24 -5.80
N VAL A 9 0.42 35.88 -6.95
CA VAL A 9 0.19 35.16 -8.22
C VAL A 9 1.40 34.30 -8.57
N TRP A 10 2.61 34.83 -8.47
CA TRP A 10 3.85 34.10 -8.75
C TRP A 10 4.03 32.87 -7.85
N LEU A 11 3.70 32.98 -6.56
CA LEU A 11 3.80 31.87 -5.60
C LEU A 11 2.63 30.87 -5.67
N GLY A 12 1.46 31.33 -6.12
CA GLY A 12 0.24 30.52 -6.23
C GLY A 12 0.16 29.74 -7.55
N LEU A 13 0.66 30.31 -8.64
CA LEU A 13 0.52 29.74 -9.99
C LEU A 13 1.13 28.33 -10.12
N PRO A 14 2.37 28.05 -9.66
CA PRO A 14 2.92 26.70 -9.74
C PRO A 14 2.10 25.66 -8.97
N ARG A 15 1.55 26.02 -7.80
CA ARG A 15 0.70 25.12 -7.01
C ARG A 15 -0.62 24.83 -7.71
N LEU A 16 -1.22 25.86 -8.33
CA LEU A 16 -2.44 25.72 -9.11
C LEU A 16 -2.21 24.80 -10.31
N LEU A 17 -1.14 25.03 -11.09
CA LEU A 17 -0.78 24.20 -12.24
C LEU A 17 -0.45 22.76 -11.83
N GLY A 18 0.24 22.58 -10.70
CA GLY A 18 0.49 21.26 -10.12
C GLY A 18 -0.80 20.57 -9.65
N ALA A 19 -1.79 21.30 -9.13
CA ALA A 19 -3.08 20.73 -8.73
C ALA A 19 -3.92 20.32 -9.94
N THR A 20 -4.00 21.14 -10.98
CA THR A 20 -4.75 20.83 -12.21
C THR A 20 -4.13 19.68 -12.97
N ALA A 21 -2.80 19.62 -13.06
CA ALA A 21 -2.07 18.51 -13.70
C ALA A 21 -2.38 17.13 -13.10
N ARG A 22 -2.79 17.07 -11.82
CA ARG A 22 -3.12 15.83 -11.08
C ARG A 22 -4.56 15.36 -11.26
N GLN A 23 -5.44 16.17 -11.85
CA GLN A 23 -6.85 15.82 -11.98
C GLN A 23 -7.08 14.45 -12.63
N PRO A 24 -6.38 14.06 -13.71
CA PRO A 24 -6.56 12.73 -14.30
C PRO A 24 -6.19 11.58 -13.35
N ALA A 25 -5.16 11.76 -12.51
CA ALA A 25 -4.76 10.76 -11.53
C ALA A 25 -5.83 10.54 -10.44
N ARG A 26 -6.54 11.60 -10.04
CA ARG A 26 -7.63 11.49 -9.05
C ARG A 26 -8.74 10.55 -9.51
N ALA A 27 -9.09 10.60 -10.80
CA ALA A 27 -10.11 9.69 -11.36
C ALA A 27 -9.67 8.22 -11.27
N VAL A 28 -8.38 7.95 -11.58
CA VAL A 28 -7.80 6.60 -11.48
C VAL A 28 -7.76 6.11 -10.03
N LEU A 29 -7.32 6.96 -9.10
CA LEU A 29 -7.24 6.62 -7.67
C LEU A 29 -8.63 6.42 -7.05
N TRP A 30 -9.65 7.17 -7.49
CA TRP A 30 -11.04 6.91 -7.07
C TRP A 30 -11.57 5.60 -7.64
N ALA A 31 -11.30 5.31 -8.90
CA ALA A 31 -11.66 4.01 -9.48
C ALA A 31 -10.99 2.85 -8.73
N LEU A 32 -9.71 2.99 -8.37
CA LEU A 32 -8.99 2.04 -7.53
C LEU A 32 -9.67 1.85 -6.17
N ARG A 33 -10.01 2.95 -5.50
CA ARG A 33 -10.68 2.93 -4.19
C ARG A 33 -12.06 2.28 -4.25
N ASP A 34 -12.78 2.47 -5.34
CA ASP A 34 -14.08 1.85 -5.59
C ASP A 34 -13.97 0.37 -5.97
N GLY A 35 -12.76 -0.19 -6.04
CA GLY A 35 -12.52 -1.57 -6.46
C GLY A 35 -12.81 -1.80 -7.95
N LYS A 36 -12.85 -0.74 -8.77
CA LYS A 36 -13.07 -0.86 -10.21
C LYS A 36 -11.81 -1.41 -10.87
N PRO A 37 -11.95 -2.33 -11.84
CA PRO A 37 -10.80 -2.82 -12.60
C PRO A 37 -10.16 -1.65 -13.35
N LEU A 38 -8.83 -1.56 -13.26
CA LEU A 38 -8.04 -0.53 -13.95
C LEU A 38 -7.35 -1.14 -15.17
N THR A 39 -7.45 -0.46 -16.31
CA THR A 39 -6.69 -0.85 -17.50
C THR A 39 -5.26 -0.30 -17.43
N ASP A 40 -4.36 -0.87 -18.23
CA ASP A 40 -3.01 -0.34 -18.39
C ASP A 40 -3.02 1.14 -18.82
N ALA A 41 -3.97 1.51 -19.69
CA ALA A 41 -4.16 2.88 -20.15
C ALA A 41 -4.58 3.84 -19.03
N ASP A 42 -5.38 3.37 -18.05
CA ASP A 42 -5.77 4.17 -16.89
C ASP A 42 -4.57 4.41 -15.98
N LEU A 43 -3.78 3.36 -15.69
CA LEU A 43 -2.57 3.48 -14.89
C LEU A 43 -1.55 4.42 -15.56
N ALA A 44 -1.32 4.27 -16.88
CA ALA A 44 -0.41 5.13 -17.64
C ALA A 44 -0.84 6.60 -17.58
N ARG A 45 -2.14 6.86 -17.71
CA ARG A 45 -2.71 8.20 -17.64
C ARG A 45 -2.54 8.81 -16.26
N GLY A 46 -2.77 8.03 -15.20
CA GLY A 46 -2.60 8.46 -13.81
C GLY A 46 -1.14 8.76 -13.48
N GLU A 47 -0.24 7.86 -13.85
CA GLU A 47 1.21 8.03 -13.67
C GLU A 47 1.70 9.29 -14.39
N ALA A 48 1.39 9.43 -15.69
CA ALA A 48 1.81 10.59 -16.47
C ALA A 48 1.27 11.92 -15.90
N ALA A 49 0.06 11.91 -15.31
CA ALA A 49 -0.50 13.08 -14.64
C ALA A 49 0.27 13.45 -13.36
N LEU A 50 0.61 12.46 -12.53
CA LEU A 50 1.42 12.70 -11.32
C LEU A 50 2.85 13.12 -11.68
N GLU A 51 3.48 12.52 -12.69
CA GLU A 51 4.82 12.93 -13.16
C GLU A 51 4.82 14.36 -13.73
N ARG A 52 3.79 14.74 -14.49
CA ARG A 52 3.64 16.15 -14.91
C ARG A 52 3.49 17.08 -13.72
N SER A 53 2.80 16.65 -12.67
CA SER A 53 2.63 17.46 -11.47
C SER A 53 3.95 17.68 -10.72
N ARG A 54 4.85 16.68 -10.72
CA ARG A 54 6.18 16.74 -10.08
C ARG A 54 7.07 17.85 -10.61
N ARG A 55 6.86 18.28 -11.86
CA ARG A 55 7.62 19.37 -12.50
C ARG A 55 7.32 20.73 -11.89
N TRP A 56 6.23 20.86 -11.16
CA TRP A 56 5.85 22.10 -10.48
C TRP A 56 6.34 22.09 -9.04
N SER A 57 6.83 23.24 -8.57
CA SER A 57 7.32 23.39 -7.19
C SER A 57 6.22 23.09 -6.17
N GLY A 58 6.54 22.29 -5.15
CA GLY A 58 5.64 22.00 -4.04
C GLY A 58 4.69 20.83 -4.29
N THR A 59 5.15 19.78 -4.98
CA THR A 59 4.40 18.52 -5.08
C THR A 59 4.24 17.91 -3.68
N PRO A 60 3.01 17.69 -3.22
CA PRO A 60 2.78 17.22 -1.86
C PRO A 60 3.12 15.74 -1.70
N ALA A 61 3.55 15.35 -0.50
CA ALA A 61 3.92 13.99 -0.13
C ALA A 61 2.92 12.90 -0.59
N TYR A 62 1.60 13.15 -0.44
CA TYR A 62 0.58 12.18 -0.86
C TYR A 62 0.60 11.92 -2.36
N ALA A 63 0.92 12.91 -3.20
CA ALA A 63 0.96 12.72 -4.65
C ALA A 63 2.16 11.87 -5.08
N LEU A 64 3.26 11.91 -4.32
CA LEU A 64 4.42 11.04 -4.51
C LEU A 64 4.10 9.60 -4.07
N SER A 65 3.40 9.45 -2.95
CA SER A 65 2.89 8.15 -2.48
C SER A 65 1.90 7.52 -3.46
N ASP A 66 1.00 8.32 -4.06
CA ASP A 66 0.08 7.88 -5.10
C ASP A 66 0.83 7.46 -6.38
N LEU A 67 1.90 8.18 -6.73
CA LEU A 67 2.73 7.82 -7.88
C LEU A 67 3.43 6.47 -7.66
N ALA A 68 3.97 6.25 -6.47
CA ALA A 68 4.55 4.97 -6.10
C ALA A 68 3.52 3.84 -6.20
N LEU A 69 2.31 4.06 -5.67
CA LEU A 69 1.20 3.09 -5.77
C LEU A 69 0.87 2.74 -7.22
N LEU A 70 0.69 3.72 -8.11
CA LEU A 70 0.36 3.45 -9.51
C LEU A 70 1.47 2.67 -10.23
N LYS A 71 2.75 2.96 -9.95
CA LYS A 71 3.88 2.21 -10.52
C LYS A 71 3.93 0.77 -9.99
N LEU A 72 3.64 0.54 -8.71
CA LEU A 72 3.53 -0.80 -8.14
C LEU A 72 2.36 -1.59 -8.73
N LEU A 73 1.21 -0.96 -8.96
CA LEU A 73 0.08 -1.62 -9.62
C LEU A 73 0.41 -2.04 -11.06
N ARG A 74 1.16 -1.23 -11.81
CA ARG A 74 1.65 -1.62 -13.14
C ARG A 74 2.59 -2.81 -13.08
N LEU A 75 3.44 -2.88 -12.05
CA LEU A 75 4.31 -4.04 -11.80
C LEU A 75 3.49 -5.31 -11.59
N GLU A 76 2.37 -5.23 -10.84
CA GLU A 76 1.49 -6.38 -10.59
C GLU A 76 0.66 -6.82 -11.79
N GLN A 77 0.35 -5.91 -12.72
CA GLN A 77 -0.40 -6.26 -13.94
C GLN A 77 0.42 -7.07 -14.96
N GLY A 78 1.65 -7.49 -14.61
CA GLY A 78 2.39 -8.46 -15.40
C GLY A 78 2.94 -7.90 -16.70
N GLU A 79 3.46 -6.66 -16.69
CA GLU A 79 4.22 -6.18 -17.85
C GLU A 79 5.44 -7.08 -18.09
N GLU A 80 5.34 -7.91 -19.13
CA GLU A 80 6.43 -8.72 -19.67
C GLU A 80 7.59 -7.83 -20.14
N ASP A 81 8.76 -8.12 -19.58
CA ASP A 81 10.11 -7.73 -19.98
C ASP A 81 10.52 -6.23 -20.03
N GLY A 82 11.64 -5.95 -19.35
CA GLY A 82 12.41 -4.71 -19.40
C GLY A 82 11.85 -3.53 -18.58
N ARG A 83 10.53 -3.37 -18.49
CA ARG A 83 9.92 -2.21 -17.82
C ARG A 83 9.68 -2.39 -16.32
N ALA A 84 9.55 -3.63 -15.83
CA ALA A 84 9.34 -3.95 -14.43
C ALA A 84 10.39 -3.29 -13.50
N ALA A 85 11.67 -3.38 -13.86
CA ALA A 85 12.76 -2.75 -13.10
C ALA A 85 12.61 -1.23 -13.04
N ARG A 86 12.14 -0.60 -14.13
CA ARG A 86 11.92 0.85 -14.19
C ARG A 86 10.76 1.29 -13.31
N TYR A 87 9.65 0.55 -13.31
CA TYR A 87 8.52 0.85 -12.43
C TYR A 87 8.89 0.68 -10.97
N LEU A 88 9.62 -0.39 -10.65
CA LEU A 88 10.08 -0.64 -9.29
C LEU A 88 11.03 0.47 -8.80
N ALA A 89 12.02 0.85 -9.62
CA ALA A 89 12.92 1.95 -9.30
C ALA A 89 12.17 3.28 -9.12
N GLY A 90 11.24 3.60 -10.03
CA GLY A 90 10.44 4.82 -9.93
C GLY A 90 9.48 4.81 -8.73
N ALA A 91 8.98 3.64 -8.33
CA ALA A 91 8.14 3.49 -7.14
C ALA A 91 8.94 3.75 -5.85
N LEU A 92 10.14 3.17 -5.76
CA LEU A 92 11.08 3.41 -4.66
C LEU A 92 11.42 4.90 -4.54
N GLU A 93 11.85 5.53 -5.64
CA GLU A 93 12.21 6.95 -5.67
C GLU A 93 11.04 7.83 -5.22
N ALA A 94 9.84 7.62 -5.78
CA ALA A 94 8.67 8.40 -5.42
C ALA A 94 8.28 8.19 -3.94
N GLN A 95 8.34 6.95 -3.45
CA GLN A 95 7.97 6.64 -2.08
C GLN A 95 8.94 7.23 -1.05
N GLU A 96 10.24 7.14 -1.32
CA GLU A 96 11.30 7.73 -0.47
C GLU A 96 11.18 9.26 -0.45
N ALA A 97 10.97 9.90 -1.61
CA ALA A 97 10.72 11.34 -1.68
C ALA A 97 9.44 11.77 -0.93
N GLY A 98 8.39 10.94 -0.98
CA GLY A 98 7.15 11.17 -0.23
C GLY A 98 7.36 11.08 1.28
N LEU A 99 8.07 10.04 1.74
CA LEU A 99 8.36 9.82 3.17
C LEU A 99 9.32 10.87 3.73
N ALA A 100 10.26 11.39 2.94
CA ALA A 100 11.11 12.51 3.34
C ALA A 100 10.30 13.78 3.66
N GLN A 101 9.13 13.96 3.02
CA GLN A 101 8.23 15.07 3.30
C GLN A 101 7.20 14.76 4.40
N ALA A 102 6.80 13.51 4.56
CA ALA A 102 5.77 13.07 5.50
C ALA A 102 6.13 11.70 6.12
N PRO A 103 7.05 11.65 7.09
CA PRO A 103 7.57 10.40 7.64
C PRO A 103 6.58 9.64 8.52
N ALA A 104 5.47 10.26 8.93
CA ALA A 104 4.46 9.63 9.79
C ALA A 104 3.40 8.80 9.02
N GLY A 105 3.55 8.60 7.71
CA GLY A 105 2.57 7.88 6.89
C GLY A 105 2.84 6.38 6.79
N GLY A 106 2.16 5.54 7.58
CA GLY A 106 2.40 4.09 7.57
C GLY A 106 2.08 3.38 6.26
N ASN A 107 1.11 3.88 5.50
CA ASN A 107 0.89 3.44 4.11
C ASN A 107 2.12 3.64 3.22
N GLY A 108 2.86 4.73 3.43
CA GLY A 108 4.08 5.00 2.67
C GLY A 108 5.20 4.02 3.03
N TRP A 109 5.38 3.74 4.32
CA TRP A 109 6.37 2.79 4.80
C TRP A 109 6.09 1.36 4.34
N ALA A 110 4.83 0.93 4.36
CA ALA A 110 4.48 -0.40 3.85
C ALA A 110 4.70 -0.54 2.35
N ARG A 111 4.34 0.46 1.55
CA ARG A 111 4.65 0.45 0.10
C ARG A 111 6.15 0.44 -0.15
N LEU A 112 6.93 1.14 0.67
CA LEU A 112 8.39 1.09 0.60
C LEU A 112 8.92 -0.30 0.95
N ALA A 113 8.41 -0.93 2.00
CA ALA A 113 8.76 -2.29 2.38
C ALA A 113 8.43 -3.27 1.24
N TYR A 114 7.24 -3.17 0.65
CA TYR A 114 6.84 -3.98 -0.51
C TYR A 114 7.79 -3.80 -1.69
N ALA A 115 8.06 -2.56 -2.08
CA ALA A 115 8.95 -2.26 -3.21
C ALA A 115 10.39 -2.76 -2.95
N ARG A 116 10.91 -2.61 -1.73
CA ARG A 116 12.23 -3.14 -1.34
C ARG A 116 12.25 -4.66 -1.36
N TYR A 117 11.21 -5.30 -0.82
CA TYR A 117 11.03 -6.75 -0.86
C TYR A 117 10.99 -7.28 -2.30
N ARG A 118 10.25 -6.62 -3.19
CA ARG A 118 10.21 -7.00 -4.62
C ARG A 118 11.54 -6.84 -5.32
N ARG A 119 12.41 -5.93 -4.88
CA ARG A 119 13.72 -5.69 -5.49
C ARG A 119 14.77 -6.71 -5.05
N SER A 120 14.79 -7.06 -3.77
CA SER A 120 15.92 -7.78 -3.16
C SER A 120 15.52 -8.81 -2.10
N GLY A 121 14.23 -9.12 -1.96
CA GLY A 121 13.71 -9.96 -0.88
C GLY A 121 13.81 -9.28 0.48
N LEU A 122 13.84 -10.10 1.54
CA LEU A 122 13.99 -9.63 2.91
C LEU A 122 15.42 -9.16 3.16
N SER A 123 15.62 -7.85 3.15
CA SER A 123 16.85 -7.16 3.53
C SER A 123 16.63 -6.36 4.81
N GLU A 124 17.69 -5.87 5.45
CA GLU A 124 17.61 -4.94 6.58
C GLU A 124 16.74 -3.72 6.23
N ALA A 125 16.97 -3.09 5.07
CA ALA A 125 16.17 -1.96 4.61
C ALA A 125 14.68 -2.30 4.36
N THR A 126 14.37 -3.56 4.02
CA THR A 126 13.00 -4.05 3.90
C THR A 126 12.37 -4.19 5.29
N ARG A 127 13.11 -4.78 6.24
CA ARG A 127 12.69 -4.96 7.63
C ARG A 127 12.43 -3.62 8.31
N ASP A 128 13.33 -2.66 8.20
CA ASP A 128 13.19 -1.32 8.78
C ASP A 128 11.94 -0.60 8.26
N ALA A 129 11.69 -0.70 6.95
CA ALA A 129 10.50 -0.10 6.35
C ALA A 129 9.22 -0.80 6.83
N LEU A 130 9.24 -2.12 7.00
CA LEU A 130 8.11 -2.87 7.54
C LEU A 130 7.86 -2.50 9.00
N GLU A 131 8.90 -2.42 9.83
CA GLU A 131 8.80 -2.00 11.23
C GLU A 131 8.23 -0.59 11.34
N LEU A 132 8.75 0.37 10.57
CA LEU A 132 8.21 1.73 10.54
C LEU A 132 6.76 1.76 10.08
N SER A 133 6.36 0.88 9.17
CA SER A 133 4.95 0.76 8.76
C SER A 133 4.05 0.26 9.88
N LEU A 134 4.54 -0.61 10.76
CA LEU A 134 3.82 -1.08 11.94
C LEU A 134 3.73 0.03 13.00
N LEU A 135 4.84 0.72 13.26
CA LEU A 135 4.93 1.78 14.27
C LEU A 135 4.11 3.03 13.92
N SER A 136 4.10 3.44 12.65
CA SER A 136 3.34 4.62 12.20
C SER A 136 1.86 4.33 11.99
N GLY A 137 1.44 3.07 12.14
CA GLY A 137 0.04 2.65 12.09
C GLY A 137 -0.59 2.77 10.70
N GLY A 138 -1.91 2.72 10.68
CA GLY A 138 -2.71 2.61 9.46
C GLY A 138 -3.63 1.40 9.58
N LEU A 139 -4.91 1.65 9.34
CA LEU A 139 -6.00 0.70 9.57
C LEU A 139 -6.77 0.43 8.27
N ASP A 140 -6.20 0.70 7.10
CA ASP A 140 -6.86 0.27 5.87
C ASP A 140 -6.55 -1.21 5.61
N LEU A 141 -7.57 -1.94 5.15
CA LEU A 141 -7.49 -3.39 5.02
C LEU A 141 -6.39 -3.83 4.05
N THR A 142 -6.13 -3.06 3.00
CA THR A 142 -5.08 -3.35 2.02
C THR A 142 -3.71 -3.33 2.68
N LEU A 143 -3.43 -2.32 3.51
CA LEU A 143 -2.22 -2.22 4.31
C LEU A 143 -2.07 -3.40 5.27
N LEU A 144 -3.14 -3.71 6.03
CA LEU A 144 -3.13 -4.83 6.99
C LEU A 144 -2.78 -6.15 6.28
N SER A 145 -3.43 -6.40 5.14
CA SER A 145 -3.25 -7.62 4.36
C SER A 145 -1.82 -7.77 3.87
N PHE A 146 -1.25 -6.72 3.26
CA PHE A 146 0.13 -6.74 2.80
C PHE A 146 1.13 -7.01 3.94
N ARG A 147 1.02 -6.29 5.07
CA ARG A 147 1.94 -6.48 6.20
C ARG A 147 1.86 -7.90 6.73
N LEU A 148 0.64 -8.41 6.92
CA LEU A 148 0.43 -9.77 7.42
C LEU A 148 0.97 -10.82 6.44
N GLU A 149 0.72 -10.68 5.13
CA GLU A 149 1.26 -11.58 4.11
C GLU A 149 2.79 -11.63 4.13
N LEU A 150 3.44 -10.47 4.20
CA LEU A 150 4.90 -10.40 4.24
C LEU A 150 5.44 -11.02 5.53
N ILE A 151 4.83 -10.73 6.69
CA ILE A 151 5.24 -11.30 7.97
C ILE A 151 5.08 -12.83 7.97
N LEU A 152 3.95 -13.35 7.48
CA LEU A 152 3.70 -14.79 7.44
C LEU A 152 4.62 -15.51 6.45
N ARG A 153 4.95 -14.86 5.33
CA ARG A 153 5.89 -15.42 4.35
C ARG A 153 7.31 -15.55 4.91
N GLU A 154 7.75 -14.52 5.63
CA GLU A 154 9.12 -14.42 6.18
C GLU A 154 9.18 -14.78 7.67
N TRP A 155 8.23 -15.61 8.15
CA TRP A 155 7.98 -15.85 9.57
C TRP A 155 9.23 -16.24 10.36
N ASP A 156 10.05 -17.16 9.84
CA ASP A 156 11.24 -17.66 10.55
C ASP A 156 12.42 -16.69 10.53
N ALA A 157 12.45 -15.78 9.54
CA ALA A 157 13.52 -14.79 9.38
C ALA A 157 13.25 -13.50 10.17
N LEU A 158 11.99 -13.24 10.49
CA LEU A 158 11.56 -12.09 11.29
C LEU A 158 11.59 -12.41 12.79
N GLY A 159 11.91 -11.40 13.59
CA GLY A 159 11.97 -11.50 15.04
C GLY A 159 10.58 -11.58 15.71
N PRO A 160 10.55 -11.92 17.01
CA PRO A 160 9.31 -12.08 17.78
C PRO A 160 8.43 -10.83 17.80
N GLU A 161 9.01 -9.64 17.64
CA GLU A 161 8.27 -8.38 17.53
C GLU A 161 7.31 -8.36 16.33
N PHE A 162 7.67 -9.00 15.21
CA PHE A 162 6.79 -9.12 14.04
C PHE A 162 5.72 -10.20 14.25
N HIS A 163 6.00 -11.24 15.04
CA HIS A 163 5.02 -12.27 15.36
C HIS A 163 3.89 -11.70 16.22
N GLU A 164 4.23 -10.88 17.21
CA GLU A 164 3.25 -10.14 18.01
C GLU A 164 2.47 -9.14 17.16
N ALA A 165 3.16 -8.43 16.26
CA ALA A 165 2.51 -7.55 15.31
C ALA A 165 1.50 -8.31 14.43
N ALA A 166 1.86 -9.50 13.90
CA ALA A 166 0.96 -10.32 13.09
C ALA A 166 -0.32 -10.69 13.84
N ARG A 167 -0.22 -11.07 15.12
CA ARG A 167 -1.39 -11.34 15.98
C ARG A 167 -2.27 -10.09 16.08
N GLY A 168 -1.67 -8.93 16.29
CA GLY A 168 -2.35 -7.64 16.30
C GLY A 168 -3.09 -7.37 14.99
N GLU A 169 -2.42 -7.51 13.84
CA GLU A 169 -2.97 -7.30 12.51
C GLU A 169 -4.17 -8.24 12.25
N ILE A 170 -4.07 -9.52 12.61
CA ILE A 170 -5.15 -10.51 12.46
C ILE A 170 -6.41 -10.02 13.19
N HIS A 171 -6.30 -9.61 14.46
CA HIS A 171 -7.44 -9.08 15.20
C HIS A 171 -7.96 -7.77 14.60
N GLN A 172 -7.09 -6.88 14.13
CA GLN A 172 -7.53 -5.65 13.46
C GLN A 172 -8.31 -5.97 12.18
N MET A 173 -7.87 -6.95 11.38
CA MET A 173 -8.61 -7.39 10.20
C MET A 173 -10.01 -7.87 10.57
N THR A 174 -10.21 -8.62 11.65
CA THR A 174 -11.57 -9.02 12.08
C THR A 174 -12.51 -7.84 12.37
N ARG A 175 -11.96 -6.69 12.80
CA ARG A 175 -12.75 -5.46 13.07
C ARG A 175 -13.27 -4.79 11.81
N HIS A 176 -12.72 -5.11 10.64
CA HIS A 176 -13.27 -4.69 9.35
C HIS A 176 -14.52 -5.47 8.93
N GLY A 177 -14.98 -6.42 9.75
CA GLY A 177 -16.17 -7.22 9.44
C GLY A 177 -15.91 -8.11 8.23
N ARG A 178 -16.93 -8.28 7.37
CA ARG A 178 -16.88 -9.23 6.25
C ARG A 178 -15.65 -9.05 5.34
N PRO A 179 -15.31 -7.85 4.82
CA PRO A 179 -14.10 -7.68 4.01
C PRO A 179 -12.82 -8.14 4.71
N GLY A 180 -12.72 -7.90 6.02
CA GLY A 180 -11.57 -8.31 6.81
C GLY A 180 -11.42 -9.82 6.95
N TYR A 181 -12.52 -10.52 7.23
CA TYR A 181 -12.52 -11.98 7.24
C TYR A 181 -12.22 -12.57 5.86
N ASP A 182 -12.71 -11.94 4.79
CA ASP A 182 -12.47 -12.41 3.43
C ASP A 182 -11.00 -12.32 3.08
N ALA A 183 -10.35 -11.19 3.41
CA ALA A 183 -8.91 -11.03 3.26
C ALA A 183 -8.13 -12.05 4.12
N LEU A 184 -8.53 -12.30 5.37
CA LEU A 184 -7.90 -13.33 6.20
C LEU A 184 -8.02 -14.73 5.59
N VAL A 185 -9.16 -15.07 4.98
CA VAL A 185 -9.34 -16.36 4.30
C VAL A 185 -8.42 -16.48 3.10
N GLU A 186 -8.30 -15.45 2.27
CA GLU A 186 -7.38 -15.47 1.12
C GLU A 186 -5.92 -15.63 1.59
N ILE A 187 -5.51 -14.93 2.66
CA ILE A 187 -4.18 -15.09 3.26
C ILE A 187 -4.00 -16.49 3.84
N TYR A 188 -5.01 -17.04 4.51
CA TYR A 188 -4.98 -18.40 5.07
C TYR A 188 -4.75 -19.45 3.99
N LEU A 189 -5.47 -19.34 2.87
CA LEU A 189 -5.37 -20.29 1.76
C LEU A 189 -4.04 -20.16 0.99
N ALA A 190 -3.44 -18.97 0.95
CA ALA A 190 -2.19 -18.71 0.24
C ALA A 190 -0.93 -18.94 1.09
N SER A 191 -1.04 -19.04 2.42
CA SER A 191 0.11 -19.02 3.32
C SER A 191 0.48 -20.41 3.84
N PRO A 192 1.77 -20.82 3.80
CA PRO A 192 2.23 -22.04 4.48
C PRO A 192 2.17 -21.94 6.01
N ARG A 193 1.90 -20.74 6.55
CA ARG A 193 1.80 -20.44 7.99
C ARG A 193 0.37 -20.14 8.44
N ALA A 194 -0.61 -20.74 7.76
CA ALA A 194 -2.04 -20.59 8.06
C ALA A 194 -2.38 -20.83 9.55
N GLY A 195 -1.70 -21.76 10.22
CA GLY A 195 -1.90 -22.05 11.65
C GLY A 195 -1.61 -20.88 12.60
N VAL A 196 -0.88 -19.85 12.17
CA VAL A 196 -0.70 -18.60 12.95
C VAL A 196 -2.04 -17.87 13.10
N ILE A 197 -2.88 -17.90 12.06
CA ILE A 197 -4.22 -17.28 12.09
C ILE A 197 -5.12 -18.06 13.06
N ASP A 198 -5.08 -19.39 13.01
CA ASP A 198 -5.83 -20.23 13.95
C ASP A 198 -5.42 -19.95 15.41
N ALA A 199 -4.11 -19.88 15.67
CA ALA A 199 -3.58 -19.59 17.00
C ALA A 199 -3.96 -18.19 17.50
N ALA A 200 -3.92 -17.17 16.63
CA ALA A 200 -4.31 -15.81 17.00
C ALA A 200 -5.82 -15.70 17.30
N LEU A 201 -6.67 -16.42 16.56
CA LEU A 201 -8.12 -16.38 16.76
C LEU A 201 -8.61 -17.27 17.91
N ALA A 202 -7.79 -18.19 18.42
CA ALA A 202 -8.16 -19.09 19.51
C ALA A 202 -8.57 -18.35 20.80
N ASP A 203 -8.03 -17.15 21.03
CA ASP A 203 -8.36 -16.31 22.17
C ASP A 203 -9.77 -15.68 22.07
N SER A 204 -10.42 -15.76 20.90
CA SER A 204 -11.75 -15.22 20.64
C SER A 204 -12.64 -16.22 19.92
N PRO A 205 -13.39 -17.08 20.65
CA PRO A 205 -14.24 -18.11 20.05
C PRO A 205 -15.26 -17.57 19.04
N ALA A 206 -15.76 -16.35 19.26
CA ALA A 206 -16.68 -15.70 18.33
C ALA A 206 -16.00 -15.33 17.00
N GLN A 207 -14.78 -14.79 17.04
CA GLN A 207 -14.02 -14.46 15.83
C GLN A 207 -13.59 -15.73 15.10
N GLN A 208 -13.13 -16.74 15.83
CA GLN A 208 -12.78 -18.05 15.27
C GLN A 208 -13.97 -18.69 14.55
N ALA A 209 -15.14 -18.77 15.21
CA ALA A 209 -16.35 -19.32 14.58
C ALA A 209 -16.82 -18.53 13.36
N GLN A 210 -16.61 -17.20 13.33
CA GLN A 210 -16.91 -16.39 12.15
C GLN A 210 -15.92 -16.67 11.01
N PHE A 211 -14.62 -16.74 11.31
CA PHE A 211 -13.57 -17.09 10.36
C PHE A 211 -13.80 -18.48 9.75
N SER A 212 -14.03 -19.50 10.58
CA SER A 212 -14.29 -20.89 10.12
C SER A 212 -15.49 -20.95 9.17
N ARG A 213 -16.61 -20.29 9.49
CA ARG A 213 -17.77 -20.24 8.58
C ARG A 213 -17.45 -19.60 7.23
N ARG A 214 -16.59 -18.57 7.19
CA ARG A 214 -16.17 -17.94 5.91
C ARG A 214 -15.24 -18.86 5.14
N LEU A 215 -14.31 -19.52 5.82
CA LEU A 215 -13.38 -20.48 5.23
C LEU A 215 -14.12 -21.68 4.62
N GLU A 216 -15.06 -22.29 5.36
CA GLU A 216 -15.92 -23.38 4.88
C GLU A 216 -16.73 -22.96 3.66
N HIS A 217 -17.32 -21.76 3.69
CA HIS A 217 -18.05 -21.23 2.54
C HIS A 217 -17.14 -21.07 1.31
N ARG A 218 -15.90 -20.59 1.50
CA ARG A 218 -14.94 -20.38 0.41
C ARG A 218 -14.45 -21.69 -0.21
N ILE A 219 -14.21 -22.72 0.60
CA ILE A 219 -13.74 -24.05 0.14
C ILE A 219 -14.90 -24.89 -0.41
N GLY A 220 -16.11 -24.74 0.15
CA GLY A 220 -17.31 -25.48 -0.25
C GLY A 220 -18.10 -24.87 -1.42
N SER A 221 -17.75 -23.65 -1.86
CA SER A 221 -18.30 -23.07 -3.09
C SER A 221 -17.54 -23.63 -4.31
N PRO A 222 -18.21 -24.40 -5.19
CA PRO A 222 -17.60 -24.91 -6.42
C PRO A 222 -17.25 -23.81 -7.42
#